data_AF-A0A2V3IHJ5-F1
#
_entry.id   AF-A0A2V3IHJ5-F1
#
_cell.length_a   1.000
_cell.length_b   1.000
_cell.length_c   1.000
_cell.angle_alpha   90.00
_cell.angle_beta   90.00
_cell.angle_gamma   90.00
#
_symmetry.space_group_name_H-M   'P 1'
#
loop_
_entity.id
_entity.type
_entity.pdbx_description
1 polymer ?
#
loop_
_entity_poly.entity_id
_entity_poly.type
_entity_poly.pdbx_seq_one_letter_code
_entity_poly.pdbx_strand_id
1 'polypeptide(L)'
;MGVLKDAMAAGSLSELIALVRYKRKAAAANALMTAALDHNWKYAYTALCAVSRSFALVIMELSTEMRHPVCIFYLVLRALDTIEDDTSADPDLRQQLCSNFWKQLDVNPALPDAQPWSSSQFGTGAEKHLCQNFPSVLRCYHSLHVKYQRIIRDITRRMGNGMAEHIRDVACDSIRDYDLYCHYVAGLVGYGLSDIFAQSALEDKSFAERKDLSNSMGLFLQKTNIVRDYLEDINEGRTFWPQEIWSNYGNSLSDFKDPANRKFALPLLNHMVTDALRHVPHCLEYMSRVRTNDIFKFVAIPQVMAIATLAECYNNGKVFEGVVKIRRSKTAQLVLRTKNMDYVYKVFFDYARTIMTAVESHDPNAEKTRQLLNEVMDICVPHVPSTPDLIIPNVLSIILFCVLSSYVLKRRQEHFDGAVFTWRSAGGIMEPRDMLAVAALFLVCIYMFGFFLLPYMQKLQREEVRRMQTSARLARRQENIVSLED
;
A
#
# COMPACT_ATOMS: atom_id res chain seq x y z
N MET A 1 2.18 -23.41 -18.18
CA MET A 1 1.34 -22.31 -18.72
C MET A 1 1.26 -21.06 -17.84
N GLY A 2 1.26 -21.14 -16.50
CA GLY A 2 1.14 -19.95 -15.62
C GLY A 2 2.25 -18.90 -15.77
N VAL A 3 3.51 -19.33 -15.85
CA VAL A 3 4.67 -18.43 -15.99
C VAL A 3 4.68 -17.70 -17.34
N LEU A 4 4.19 -18.32 -18.40
CA LEU A 4 4.10 -17.69 -19.73
C LEU A 4 3.05 -16.56 -19.76
N LYS A 5 1.91 -16.77 -19.11
CA LYS A 5 0.89 -15.71 -18.89
C LYS A 5 1.45 -14.57 -18.03
N ASP A 6 2.21 -14.90 -16.98
CA ASP A 6 2.85 -13.89 -16.12
C ASP A 6 3.93 -13.09 -16.86
N ALA A 7 4.69 -13.73 -17.76
CA ALA A 7 5.70 -13.08 -18.59
C ALA A 7 5.08 -12.14 -19.62
N MET A 8 3.96 -12.51 -20.23
CA MET A 8 3.20 -11.63 -21.14
C MET A 8 2.51 -10.47 -20.41
N ALA A 9 2.21 -10.61 -19.12
CA ALA A 9 1.54 -9.60 -18.31
C ALA A 9 2.49 -8.59 -17.63
N ALA A 10 3.80 -8.85 -17.61
CA ALA A 10 4.79 -8.01 -16.94
C ALA A 10 5.31 -6.90 -17.88
N GLY A 11 5.36 -5.65 -17.39
CA GLY A 11 5.89 -4.53 -18.17
C GLY A 11 7.41 -4.50 -18.27
N SER A 12 8.12 -5.30 -17.46
CA SER A 12 9.58 -5.46 -17.50
C SER A 12 10.02 -6.75 -16.82
N LEU A 13 11.26 -7.18 -17.06
CA LEU A 13 11.88 -8.33 -16.37
C LEU A 13 11.87 -8.14 -14.83
N SER A 14 12.07 -6.91 -14.36
CA SER A 14 12.05 -6.59 -12.94
C SER A 14 10.67 -6.82 -12.30
N GLU A 15 9.60 -6.54 -13.03
CA GLU A 15 8.23 -6.77 -12.57
C GLU A 15 7.86 -8.25 -12.60
N LEU A 16 8.35 -9.01 -13.59
CA LEU A 16 8.13 -10.47 -13.65
C LEU A 16 8.75 -11.17 -12.44
N ILE A 17 10.01 -10.82 -12.12
CA ILE A 17 10.70 -11.35 -10.94
C ILE A 17 9.94 -10.99 -9.65
N ALA A 18 9.43 -9.75 -9.56
CA ALA A 18 8.61 -9.32 -8.45
C ALA A 18 7.32 -10.15 -8.33
N LEU A 19 6.60 -10.39 -9.42
CA LEU A 19 5.37 -11.18 -9.43
C LEU A 19 5.59 -12.62 -8.96
N VAL A 20 6.66 -13.28 -9.41
CA VAL A 20 7.00 -14.64 -8.96
C VAL A 20 7.32 -14.66 -7.46
N ARG A 21 8.12 -13.69 -6.98
CA ARG A 21 8.44 -13.57 -5.56
C ARG A 21 7.20 -13.30 -4.71
N TYR A 22 6.31 -12.43 -5.18
CA TYR A 22 5.05 -12.10 -4.53
C TYR A 22 4.16 -13.34 -4.36
N LYS A 23 3.99 -14.14 -5.42
CA LYS A 23 3.22 -15.40 -5.36
C LYS A 23 3.81 -16.40 -4.36
N ARG A 24 5.14 -16.58 -4.36
CA ARG A 24 5.83 -17.45 -3.39
C ARG A 24 5.62 -16.99 -1.95
N LYS A 25 5.69 -15.67 -1.72
CA LYS A 25 5.45 -15.07 -0.40
C LYS A 25 4.02 -15.31 0.08
N ALA A 26 3.03 -15.11 -0.79
CA ALA A 26 1.62 -15.39 -0.49
C ALA A 26 1.39 -16.87 -0.13
N ALA A 27 1.99 -17.79 -0.89
CA ALA A 27 1.89 -19.23 -0.63
C ALA A 27 2.56 -19.64 0.69
N ALA A 28 3.75 -19.11 0.97
CA ALA A 28 4.46 -19.37 2.22
C ALA A 28 3.71 -18.81 3.44
N ALA A 29 3.15 -17.60 3.33
CA ALA A 29 2.32 -17.01 4.36
C ALA A 29 1.13 -17.93 4.68
N ASN A 30 0.38 -18.36 3.66
CA ASN A 30 -0.75 -19.29 3.82
C ASN A 30 -0.35 -20.63 4.48
N ALA A 31 0.80 -21.21 4.10
CA ALA A 31 1.26 -22.48 4.66
C ALA A 31 1.68 -22.38 6.14
N LEU A 32 2.33 -21.27 6.53
CA LEU A 32 2.74 -21.02 7.92
C LEU A 32 1.55 -20.81 8.87
N MET A 33 0.38 -20.42 8.34
CA MET A 33 -0.80 -20.06 9.12
C MET A 33 -1.52 -21.24 9.77
N THR A 34 -1.57 -22.38 9.09
CA THR A 34 -2.56 -23.42 9.42
C THR A 34 -1.97 -24.60 10.17
N ALA A 35 -0.65 -24.68 10.38
CA ALA A 35 -0.05 -25.86 10.98
C ALA A 35 -0.32 -25.99 12.50
N ALA A 36 -0.36 -24.88 13.23
CA ALA A 36 -0.37 -24.88 14.71
C ALA A 36 -1.53 -24.11 15.38
N LEU A 37 -2.41 -23.46 14.61
CA LEU A 37 -3.55 -22.70 15.14
C LEU A 37 -4.77 -23.59 15.39
N ASP A 38 -5.63 -23.21 16.35
CA ASP A 38 -6.93 -23.87 16.52
C ASP A 38 -7.88 -23.56 15.35
N HIS A 39 -9.02 -24.24 15.32
CA HIS A 39 -9.96 -24.18 14.20
C HIS A 39 -10.55 -22.77 13.98
N ASN A 40 -10.74 -21.96 15.02
CA ASN A 40 -11.30 -20.61 14.88
C ASN A 40 -10.29 -19.66 14.26
N TRP A 41 -9.04 -19.68 14.73
CA TRP A 41 -7.99 -18.85 14.14
C TRP A 41 -7.65 -19.28 12.71
N LYS A 42 -7.66 -20.58 12.42
CA LYS A 42 -7.56 -21.10 11.03
C LYS A 42 -8.66 -20.54 10.15
N TYR A 43 -9.91 -20.56 10.63
CA TYR A 43 -11.05 -19.97 9.93
C TYR A 43 -10.84 -18.48 9.71
N ALA A 44 -10.52 -17.70 10.75
CA ALA A 44 -10.38 -16.24 10.67
C ALA A 44 -9.37 -15.83 9.59
N TYR A 45 -8.18 -16.45 9.57
CA TYR A 45 -7.19 -16.16 8.55
C TYR A 45 -7.57 -16.63 7.14
N THR A 46 -8.26 -17.78 7.04
CA THR A 46 -8.79 -18.24 5.75
C THR A 46 -9.85 -17.28 5.22
N ALA A 47 -10.76 -16.82 6.09
CA ALA A 47 -11.77 -15.83 5.77
C ALA A 47 -11.12 -14.53 5.32
N LEU A 48 -10.11 -14.03 6.05
CA LEU A 48 -9.35 -12.82 5.70
C LEU A 48 -8.79 -12.90 4.28
N CYS A 49 -8.13 -14.00 3.92
CA CYS A 49 -7.60 -14.22 2.58
C CYS A 49 -8.70 -14.30 1.50
N ALA A 50 -9.88 -14.81 1.85
CA ALA A 50 -11.01 -14.96 0.93
C ALA A 50 -11.70 -13.61 0.65
N VAL A 51 -11.95 -12.81 1.69
CA VAL A 51 -12.63 -11.50 1.56
C VAL A 51 -11.67 -10.37 1.18
N SER A 52 -10.35 -10.55 1.34
CA SER A 52 -9.39 -9.47 1.16
C SER A 52 -8.06 -9.88 0.52
N ARG A 53 -8.05 -10.05 -0.80
CA ARG A 53 -6.84 -10.52 -1.52
C ARG A 53 -5.60 -9.66 -1.31
N SER A 54 -5.73 -8.33 -1.33
CA SER A 54 -4.59 -7.41 -1.23
C SER A 54 -4.22 -7.09 0.21
N PHE A 55 -5.20 -6.82 1.09
CA PHE A 55 -4.90 -6.48 2.49
C PHE A 55 -4.50 -7.70 3.31
N ALA A 56 -5.01 -8.90 3.00
CA ALA A 56 -4.61 -10.11 3.72
C ALA A 56 -3.08 -10.28 3.70
N LEU A 57 -2.44 -10.09 2.54
CA LEU A 57 -0.99 -10.27 2.43
C LEU A 57 -0.20 -9.31 3.33
N VAL A 58 -0.62 -8.06 3.46
CA VAL A 58 0.09 -7.10 4.34
C VAL A 58 -0.20 -7.32 5.81
N ILE A 59 -1.43 -7.72 6.17
CA ILE A 59 -1.77 -8.14 7.54
C ILE A 59 -0.92 -9.34 7.94
N MET A 60 -0.71 -10.25 6.99
CA MET A 60 0.08 -11.46 7.17
C MET A 60 1.56 -11.24 7.42
N GLU A 61 2.10 -10.07 7.06
CA GLU A 61 3.48 -9.70 7.35
C GLU A 61 3.68 -9.10 8.74
N LEU A 62 2.59 -8.75 9.43
CA LEU A 62 2.66 -8.29 10.81
C LEU A 62 3.19 -9.41 11.72
N SER A 63 3.93 -9.00 12.75
CA SER A 63 4.25 -9.82 13.91
C SER A 63 2.98 -10.38 14.56
N THR A 64 3.09 -11.52 15.24
CA THR A 64 1.94 -12.20 15.86
C THR A 64 1.16 -11.28 16.81
N GLU A 65 1.86 -10.42 17.56
CA GLU A 65 1.27 -9.45 18.48
C GLU A 65 0.28 -8.51 17.77
N MET A 66 0.58 -8.07 16.53
CA MET A 66 -0.27 -7.20 15.72
C MET A 66 -1.21 -7.94 14.78
N ARG A 67 -0.77 -9.09 14.27
CA ARG A 67 -1.51 -9.82 13.25
C ARG A 67 -2.89 -10.26 13.74
N HIS A 68 -2.99 -10.78 14.97
CA HIS A 68 -4.25 -11.26 15.53
C HIS A 68 -5.26 -10.12 15.74
N PRO A 69 -4.94 -9.03 16.47
CA PRO A 69 -5.84 -7.88 16.62
C PRO A 69 -6.27 -7.27 15.29
N VAL A 70 -5.33 -7.05 14.36
CA VAL A 70 -5.62 -6.41 13.07
C VAL A 70 -6.48 -7.32 12.17
N CYS A 71 -6.24 -8.64 12.17
CA CYS A 71 -7.07 -9.60 11.46
C CYS A 71 -8.52 -9.56 11.94
N ILE A 72 -8.73 -9.62 13.25
CA ILE A 72 -10.08 -9.58 13.83
C ILE A 72 -10.73 -8.21 13.62
N PHE A 73 -9.96 -7.13 13.79
CA PHE A 73 -10.48 -5.79 13.51
C PHE A 73 -10.98 -5.68 12.07
N TYR A 74 -10.21 -6.18 11.10
CA TYR A 74 -10.61 -6.22 9.69
C TYR A 74 -11.88 -7.06 9.47
N LEU A 75 -11.95 -8.28 10.01
CA LEU A 75 -13.09 -9.17 9.79
C LEU A 75 -14.38 -8.66 10.43
N VAL A 76 -14.29 -8.06 11.61
CA VAL A 76 -15.43 -7.42 12.29
C VAL A 76 -15.97 -6.28 11.43
N LEU A 77 -15.09 -5.39 10.95
CA LEU A 77 -15.51 -4.27 10.13
C LEU A 77 -16.00 -4.72 8.74
N ARG A 78 -15.40 -5.76 8.14
CA ARG A 78 -15.87 -6.34 6.88
C ARG A 78 -17.27 -6.94 7.01
N ALA A 79 -17.58 -7.60 8.12
CA ALA A 79 -18.94 -8.12 8.34
C ALA A 79 -19.97 -6.97 8.51
N LEU A 80 -19.57 -5.85 9.13
CA LEU A 80 -20.40 -4.64 9.22
C LEU A 80 -20.61 -4.00 7.83
N ASP A 81 -19.53 -3.85 7.05
CA ASP A 81 -19.52 -3.37 5.65
C ASP A 81 -20.51 -4.18 4.79
N THR A 82 -20.45 -5.52 4.88
CA THR A 82 -21.36 -6.42 4.15
C THR A 82 -22.85 -6.21 4.50
N ILE A 83 -23.17 -5.77 5.72
CA ILE A 83 -24.57 -5.46 6.09
C ILE A 83 -24.99 -4.12 5.47
N GLU A 84 -24.10 -3.14 5.46
CA GLU A 84 -24.37 -1.79 4.97
C GLU A 84 -24.52 -1.78 3.43
N ASP A 85 -23.57 -2.38 2.72
CA ASP A 85 -23.49 -2.43 1.25
C ASP A 85 -24.62 -3.25 0.59
N ASP A 86 -25.29 -4.16 1.30
CA ASP A 86 -26.29 -5.06 0.72
C ASP A 86 -27.64 -4.35 0.46
N THR A 87 -27.71 -3.59 -0.63
CA THR A 87 -28.90 -2.84 -1.04
C THR A 87 -30.12 -3.71 -1.36
N SER A 88 -29.97 -5.03 -1.44
CA SER A 88 -31.09 -5.97 -1.60
C SER A 88 -31.86 -6.21 -0.30
N ALA A 89 -31.26 -5.92 0.85
CA ALA A 89 -31.88 -6.07 2.16
C ALA A 89 -32.66 -4.81 2.58
N ASP A 90 -33.70 -5.03 3.40
CA ASP A 90 -34.55 -3.98 3.94
C ASP A 90 -33.72 -2.88 4.65
N PRO A 91 -33.92 -1.60 4.32
CA PRO A 91 -33.11 -0.51 4.87
C PRO A 91 -33.31 -0.29 6.38
N ASP A 92 -34.50 -0.55 6.94
CA ASP A 92 -34.71 -0.46 8.39
C ASP A 92 -33.92 -1.54 9.13
N LEU A 93 -33.94 -2.77 8.60
CA LEU A 93 -33.15 -3.86 9.14
C LEU A 93 -31.65 -3.55 9.08
N ARG A 94 -31.14 -3.05 7.94
CA ARG A 94 -29.73 -2.66 7.79
C ARG A 94 -29.35 -1.57 8.78
N GLN A 95 -30.18 -0.53 8.91
CA GLN A 95 -29.95 0.58 9.84
C GLN A 95 -29.93 0.12 11.30
N GLN A 96 -30.89 -0.73 11.68
CA GLN A 96 -30.95 -1.31 13.01
C GLN A 96 -29.73 -2.19 13.29
N LEU A 97 -29.31 -3.02 12.34
CA LEU A 97 -28.14 -3.90 12.51
C LEU A 97 -26.86 -3.09 12.60
N CYS A 98 -26.61 -2.13 11.71
CA CYS A 98 -25.39 -1.30 11.73
C CYS A 98 -25.23 -0.55 13.06
N SER A 99 -26.27 0.12 13.52
CA SER A 99 -26.25 0.87 14.80
C SER A 99 -26.06 -0.01 16.04
N ASN A 100 -26.40 -1.30 15.96
CA ASN A 100 -26.32 -2.23 17.08
C ASN A 100 -25.27 -3.33 16.93
N PHE A 101 -24.53 -3.39 15.81
CA PHE A 101 -23.63 -4.50 15.49
C PHE A 101 -22.53 -4.67 16.53
N TRP A 102 -22.03 -3.58 17.08
CA TRP A 102 -21.03 -3.59 18.16
C TRP A 102 -21.49 -4.36 19.40
N LYS A 103 -22.80 -4.45 19.69
CA LYS A 103 -23.34 -5.24 20.81
C LYS A 103 -23.11 -6.73 20.61
N GLN A 104 -23.03 -7.19 19.36
CA GLN A 104 -22.74 -8.59 19.05
C GLN A 104 -21.32 -8.98 19.49
N LEU A 105 -20.40 -8.01 19.61
CA LEU A 105 -19.06 -8.24 20.14
C LEU A 105 -19.07 -8.52 21.66
N ASP A 106 -20.10 -8.09 22.39
CA ASP A 106 -20.24 -8.37 23.83
C ASP A 106 -20.70 -9.81 24.10
N VAL A 107 -21.22 -10.51 23.07
CA VAL A 107 -21.66 -11.90 23.17
C VAL A 107 -20.46 -12.83 23.00
N ASN A 108 -20.08 -13.52 24.08
CA ASN A 108 -19.00 -14.51 24.04
C ASN A 108 -19.54 -15.92 23.70
N PRO A 109 -19.24 -16.48 22.50
CA PRO A 109 -19.76 -17.78 22.08
C PRO A 109 -19.26 -18.97 22.92
N ALA A 110 -18.30 -18.75 23.83
CA ALA A 110 -17.85 -19.77 24.77
C ALA A 110 -18.80 -19.98 25.96
N LEU A 111 -19.76 -19.08 26.18
CA LEU A 111 -20.74 -19.19 27.27
C LEU A 111 -21.94 -20.07 26.86
N PRO A 112 -22.49 -20.90 27.78
CA PRO A 112 -23.55 -21.85 27.45
C PRO A 112 -24.82 -21.25 26.83
N ASP A 113 -25.25 -20.08 27.30
CA ASP A 113 -26.50 -19.42 26.86
C ASP A 113 -26.27 -18.33 25.80
N ALA A 114 -25.04 -18.22 25.28
CA ALA A 114 -24.72 -17.22 24.28
C ALA A 114 -25.45 -17.50 22.96
N GLN A 115 -26.09 -16.46 22.44
CA GLN A 115 -26.69 -16.45 21.10
C GLN A 115 -25.87 -15.52 20.20
N PRO A 116 -24.68 -15.97 19.72
CA PRO A 116 -23.83 -15.14 18.90
C PRO A 116 -24.50 -14.87 17.55
N TRP A 117 -24.39 -13.62 17.09
CA TRP A 117 -24.93 -13.24 15.80
C TRP A 117 -24.30 -14.05 14.66
N SER A 118 -25.14 -14.51 13.75
CA SER A 118 -24.78 -15.03 12.43
C SER A 118 -25.93 -14.73 11.47
N SER A 119 -25.62 -14.59 10.19
CA SER A 119 -26.65 -14.35 9.17
C SER A 119 -26.30 -14.97 7.83
N SER A 120 -27.31 -15.57 7.19
CA SER A 120 -27.26 -16.00 5.79
C SER A 120 -27.99 -15.04 4.85
N GLN A 121 -28.49 -13.91 5.37
CA GLN A 121 -29.25 -12.93 4.59
C GLN A 121 -28.34 -11.99 3.81
N PHE A 122 -27.19 -11.62 4.38
CA PHE A 122 -26.33 -10.58 3.84
C PHE A 122 -25.16 -11.11 3.00
N GLY A 123 -24.84 -10.35 1.96
CA GLY A 123 -23.66 -10.52 1.12
C GLY A 123 -23.73 -11.71 0.16
N THR A 124 -22.65 -11.87 -0.62
CA THR A 124 -22.47 -12.99 -1.54
C THR A 124 -21.11 -13.66 -1.36
N GLY A 125 -20.95 -14.89 -1.87
CA GLY A 125 -19.67 -15.60 -1.88
C GLY A 125 -18.97 -15.67 -0.51
N ALA A 126 -17.75 -15.12 -0.43
CA ALA A 126 -16.93 -15.16 0.77
C ALA A 126 -17.45 -14.26 1.90
N GLU A 127 -18.11 -13.15 1.58
CA GLU A 127 -18.65 -12.21 2.57
C GLU A 127 -19.88 -12.79 3.27
N LYS A 128 -20.77 -13.43 2.49
CA LYS A 128 -21.87 -14.22 3.06
C LYS A 128 -21.37 -15.30 4.01
N HIS A 129 -20.31 -16.01 3.60
CA HIS A 129 -19.71 -17.04 4.44
C HIS A 129 -19.07 -16.48 5.72
N LEU A 130 -18.57 -15.24 5.68
CA LEU A 130 -18.10 -14.51 6.86
C LEU A 130 -19.26 -14.20 7.82
N CYS A 131 -20.38 -13.67 7.33
CA CYS A 131 -21.57 -13.39 8.15
C CYS A 131 -22.17 -14.66 8.77
N GLN A 132 -22.19 -15.77 8.02
CA GLN A 132 -22.69 -17.07 8.51
C GLN A 132 -21.84 -17.67 9.63
N ASN A 133 -20.51 -17.50 9.54
CA ASN A 133 -19.56 -18.08 10.48
C ASN A 133 -18.93 -17.02 11.41
N PHE A 134 -19.60 -15.88 11.56
CA PHE A 134 -19.18 -14.81 12.46
C PHE A 134 -18.93 -15.28 13.91
N PRO A 135 -19.63 -16.30 14.46
CA PRO A 135 -19.28 -16.86 15.78
C PRO A 135 -17.82 -17.31 15.91
N SER A 136 -17.18 -17.81 14.84
CA SER A 136 -15.76 -18.18 14.86
C SER A 136 -14.84 -16.95 15.00
N VAL A 137 -15.23 -15.83 14.36
CA VAL A 137 -14.54 -14.54 14.50
C VAL A 137 -14.72 -14.00 15.93
N LEU A 138 -15.92 -14.11 16.50
CA LEU A 138 -16.20 -13.72 17.89
C LEU A 138 -15.37 -14.52 18.89
N ARG A 139 -15.22 -15.84 18.72
CA ARG A 139 -14.33 -16.65 19.58
C ARG A 139 -12.88 -16.14 19.54
N CYS A 140 -12.39 -15.79 18.36
CA CYS A 140 -11.05 -15.20 18.22
C CYS A 140 -10.97 -13.81 18.87
N TYR A 141 -11.98 -12.95 18.67
CA TYR A 141 -12.08 -11.64 19.30
C TYR A 141 -12.00 -11.72 20.84
N HIS A 142 -12.78 -12.62 21.45
CA HIS A 142 -12.78 -12.83 22.91
C HIS A 142 -11.48 -13.43 23.43
N SER A 143 -10.65 -14.04 22.57
CA SER A 143 -9.30 -14.51 22.93
C SER A 143 -8.22 -13.42 22.89
N LEU A 144 -8.53 -12.25 22.32
CA LEU A 144 -7.59 -11.11 22.29
C LEU A 144 -7.44 -10.48 23.68
N HIS A 145 -6.33 -9.78 23.90
CA HIS A 145 -6.18 -8.94 25.09
C HIS A 145 -7.28 -7.87 25.16
N VAL A 146 -7.85 -7.64 26.35
CA VAL A 146 -8.99 -6.73 26.59
C VAL A 146 -8.76 -5.32 26.04
N LYS A 147 -7.51 -4.83 26.06
CA LYS A 147 -7.12 -3.54 25.47
C LYS A 147 -7.48 -3.42 23.98
N TYR A 148 -7.31 -4.50 23.20
CA TYR A 148 -7.65 -4.52 21.77
C TYR A 148 -9.15 -4.68 21.55
N GLN A 149 -9.81 -5.52 22.37
CA GLN A 149 -11.27 -5.70 22.34
C GLN A 149 -12.00 -4.36 22.49
N ARG A 150 -11.59 -3.54 23.48
CA ARG A 150 -12.16 -2.21 23.72
C ARG A 150 -12.06 -1.28 22.51
N ILE A 151 -10.93 -1.27 21.82
CA ILE A 151 -10.71 -0.43 20.64
C ILE A 151 -11.61 -0.90 19.49
N ILE A 152 -11.56 -2.20 19.17
CA ILE A 152 -12.34 -2.79 18.08
C ILE A 152 -13.83 -2.48 18.30
N ARG A 153 -14.33 -2.72 19.52
CA ARG A 153 -15.72 -2.45 19.87
C ARG A 153 -16.11 -0.99 19.76
N ASP A 154 -15.27 -0.07 20.23
CA ASP A 154 -15.54 1.38 20.13
C ASP A 154 -15.62 1.83 18.68
N ILE A 155 -14.67 1.40 17.85
CA ILE A 155 -14.66 1.75 16.42
C ILE A 155 -15.85 1.13 15.71
N THR A 156 -16.16 -0.15 15.93
CA THR A 156 -17.36 -0.80 15.37
C THR A 156 -18.62 -0.04 15.74
N ARG A 157 -18.73 0.47 16.98
CA ARG A 157 -19.88 1.28 17.41
C ARG A 157 -19.98 2.58 16.64
N ARG A 158 -18.88 3.35 16.57
CA ARG A 158 -18.86 4.66 15.93
C ARG A 158 -19.09 4.55 14.42
N MET A 159 -18.44 3.59 13.77
CA MET A 159 -18.60 3.29 12.34
C MET A 159 -20.02 2.81 12.04
N GLY A 160 -20.57 1.88 12.82
CA GLY A 160 -21.93 1.38 12.64
C GLY A 160 -23.01 2.45 12.81
N ASN A 161 -22.83 3.38 13.74
CA ASN A 161 -23.72 4.54 13.88
C ASN A 161 -23.63 5.48 12.67
N GLY A 162 -22.41 5.80 12.21
CA GLY A 162 -22.21 6.65 11.04
C GLY A 162 -22.77 6.04 9.75
N MET A 163 -22.58 4.73 9.56
CA MET A 163 -23.19 3.95 8.47
C MET A 163 -24.72 4.00 8.53
N ALA A 164 -25.29 3.81 9.73
CA ALA A 164 -26.74 3.85 9.93
C ALA A 164 -27.37 5.22 9.57
N GLU A 165 -26.63 6.32 9.71
CA GLU A 165 -27.08 7.65 9.26
C GLU A 165 -27.18 7.76 7.73
N HIS A 166 -26.36 7.02 6.98
CA HIS A 166 -26.24 7.15 5.51
C HIS A 166 -27.02 6.09 4.70
N ILE A 167 -27.63 5.09 5.34
CA ILE A 167 -28.36 4.02 4.63
C ILE A 167 -29.56 4.54 3.82
N ARG A 168 -30.24 5.58 4.32
CA ARG A 168 -31.42 6.18 3.65
C ARG A 168 -31.06 7.43 2.86
N ASP A 169 -30.08 8.19 3.35
CA ASP A 169 -29.60 9.42 2.73
C ASP A 169 -28.30 9.11 1.98
N VAL A 170 -28.47 8.45 0.84
CA VAL A 170 -27.37 7.81 0.10
C VAL A 170 -26.50 8.84 -0.63
N ALA A 171 -26.97 10.08 -0.78
CA ALA A 171 -26.25 11.13 -1.49
C ALA A 171 -25.42 11.98 -0.53
N CYS A 172 -24.12 12.12 -0.83
CA CYS A 172 -23.32 13.17 -0.21
C CYS A 172 -23.68 14.49 -0.89
N ASP A 173 -24.27 15.45 -0.19
CA ASP A 173 -24.60 16.74 -0.80
C ASP A 173 -23.34 17.62 -0.94
N SER A 174 -22.55 17.73 0.12
CA SER A 174 -21.34 18.57 0.16
C SER A 174 -20.04 17.77 0.25
N ILE A 175 -18.92 18.43 -0.02
CA ILE A 175 -17.57 17.88 0.23
C ILE A 175 -17.38 17.55 1.72
N ARG A 176 -18.05 18.30 2.62
CA ARG A 176 -18.03 18.04 4.06
C ARG A 176 -18.77 16.74 4.40
N ASP A 177 -19.91 16.49 3.78
CA ASP A 177 -20.67 15.24 4.01
C ASP A 177 -19.88 14.05 3.44
N TYR A 178 -19.25 14.23 2.29
CA TYR A 178 -18.33 13.25 1.73
C TYR A 178 -17.14 12.94 2.66
N ASP A 179 -16.55 13.96 3.29
CA ASP A 179 -15.51 13.79 4.31
C ASP A 179 -16.02 13.09 5.57
N LEU A 180 -17.24 13.40 6.00
CA LEU A 180 -17.87 12.80 7.16
C LEU A 180 -18.18 11.32 6.93
N TYR A 181 -18.73 10.97 5.76
CA TYR A 181 -18.93 9.59 5.35
C TYR A 181 -17.60 8.83 5.33
N CYS A 182 -16.58 9.37 4.63
CA CYS A 182 -15.25 8.77 4.60
C CYS A 182 -14.61 8.67 6.00
N HIS A 183 -14.89 9.62 6.90
CA HIS A 183 -14.46 9.55 8.29
C HIS A 183 -15.06 8.33 8.99
N TYR A 184 -16.37 8.12 8.88
CA TYR A 184 -17.02 6.99 9.51
C TYR A 184 -16.52 5.64 8.99
N VAL A 185 -16.42 5.47 7.67
CA VAL A 185 -16.15 4.14 7.08
C VAL A 185 -14.65 3.82 6.95
N ALA A 186 -13.77 4.83 7.00
CA ALA A 186 -12.33 4.61 6.82
C ALA A 186 -11.44 5.42 7.79
N GLY A 187 -11.81 6.67 8.08
CA GLY A 187 -11.07 7.51 9.05
C GLY A 187 -11.01 6.89 10.44
N LEU A 188 -12.14 6.37 10.92
CA LEU A 188 -12.23 5.63 12.18
C LEU A 188 -11.39 4.33 12.18
N VAL A 189 -11.23 3.69 11.02
CA VAL A 189 -10.33 2.53 10.88
C VAL A 189 -8.89 2.98 11.13
N GLY A 190 -8.49 4.14 10.59
CA GLY A 190 -7.22 4.78 10.90
C GLY A 190 -7.03 5.05 12.40
N TYR A 191 -8.09 5.49 13.09
CA TYR A 191 -8.06 5.72 14.55
C TYR A 191 -7.83 4.41 15.30
N GLY A 192 -8.62 3.38 14.99
CA GLY A 192 -8.52 2.08 15.64
C GLY A 192 -7.16 1.42 15.44
N LEU A 193 -6.61 1.47 14.22
CA LEU A 193 -5.26 0.97 13.95
C LEU A 193 -4.20 1.73 14.74
N SER A 194 -4.27 3.06 14.76
CA SER A 194 -3.32 3.89 15.52
C SER A 194 -3.38 3.59 17.03
N ASP A 195 -4.59 3.40 17.57
CA ASP A 195 -4.80 3.03 18.96
C ASP A 195 -4.28 1.62 19.26
N ILE A 196 -4.48 0.65 18.35
CA ILE A 196 -3.93 -0.71 18.48
C ILE A 196 -2.40 -0.65 18.51
N PHE A 197 -1.78 0.10 17.59
CA PHE A 197 -0.32 0.23 17.54
C PHE A 197 0.25 0.87 18.81
N ALA A 198 -0.37 1.95 19.30
CA ALA A 198 0.04 2.58 20.55
C ALA A 198 -0.15 1.67 21.77
N GLN A 199 -1.29 0.97 21.88
CA GLN A 199 -1.57 0.06 22.99
C GLN A 199 -0.72 -1.22 22.98
N SER A 200 -0.13 -1.55 21.84
CA SER A 200 0.86 -2.64 21.74
C SER A 200 2.22 -2.29 22.31
N ALA A 201 2.50 -0.99 22.55
CA ALA A 201 3.81 -0.45 22.86
C ALA A 201 4.88 -0.64 21.77
N LEU A 202 4.50 -1.06 20.55
CA LEU A 202 5.37 -1.03 19.37
C LEU A 202 5.52 0.38 18.81
N GLU A 203 4.48 1.21 18.91
CA GLU A 203 4.52 2.63 18.62
C GLU A 203 4.34 3.48 19.88
N ASP A 204 4.77 4.73 19.80
CA ASP A 204 4.62 5.69 20.89
C ASP A 204 3.15 5.94 21.22
N LYS A 205 2.81 6.21 22.49
CA LYS A 205 1.43 6.56 22.86
C LYS A 205 0.97 7.83 22.16
N SER A 206 1.87 8.79 21.95
CA SER A 206 1.56 10.04 21.26
C SER A 206 1.20 9.83 19.79
N PHE A 207 1.51 8.65 19.22
CA PHE A 207 1.15 8.32 17.84
C PHE A 207 -0.37 8.29 17.65
N ALA A 208 -1.11 7.78 18.65
CA ALA A 208 -2.56 7.73 18.63
C ALA A 208 -3.24 9.10 18.81
N GLU A 209 -2.51 10.13 19.25
CA GLU A 209 -3.05 11.48 19.52
C GLU A 209 -3.22 12.30 18.24
N ARG A 210 -2.45 12.00 17.18
CA ARG A 210 -2.54 12.66 15.88
C ARG A 210 -3.70 12.12 15.03
N LYS A 211 -4.91 12.29 15.57
CA LYS A 211 -6.17 11.85 14.95
C LYS A 211 -6.40 12.51 13.58
N ASP A 212 -5.97 13.75 13.38
CA ASP A 212 -5.98 14.41 12.08
C ASP A 212 -5.27 13.58 10.98
N LEU A 213 -4.10 13.04 11.30
CA LEU A 213 -3.31 12.25 10.37
C LEU A 213 -3.87 10.84 10.19
N SER A 214 -4.29 10.20 11.28
CA SER A 214 -4.95 8.91 11.24
C SER A 214 -6.23 8.97 10.39
N ASN A 215 -6.96 10.09 10.45
CA ASN A 215 -8.15 10.31 9.63
C ASN A 215 -7.77 10.39 8.15
N SER A 216 -6.81 11.25 7.80
CA SER A 216 -6.36 11.42 6.42
C SER A 216 -5.83 10.12 5.80
N MET A 217 -5.17 9.25 6.56
CA MET A 217 -4.77 7.91 6.09
C MET A 217 -5.96 7.08 5.63
N GLY A 218 -7.09 7.14 6.36
CA GLY A 218 -8.33 6.47 5.98
C GLY A 218 -9.03 7.14 4.80
N LEU A 219 -9.19 8.46 4.86
CA LEU A 219 -9.85 9.25 3.82
C LEU A 219 -9.16 9.08 2.46
N PHE A 220 -7.83 9.14 2.41
CA PHE A 220 -7.10 8.98 1.14
C PHE A 220 -7.40 7.63 0.47
N LEU A 221 -7.39 6.54 1.23
CA LEU A 221 -7.71 5.20 0.72
C LEU A 221 -9.16 5.11 0.26
N GLN A 222 -10.10 5.61 1.08
CA GLN A 222 -11.52 5.53 0.77
C GLN A 222 -11.89 6.34 -0.46
N LYS A 223 -11.44 7.58 -0.53
CA LYS A 223 -11.67 8.45 -1.69
C LYS A 223 -11.05 7.88 -2.96
N THR A 224 -9.90 7.22 -2.85
CA THR A 224 -9.28 6.54 -4.00
C THR A 224 -10.12 5.36 -4.50
N ASN A 225 -10.73 4.58 -3.59
CA ASN A 225 -11.64 3.50 -3.97
C ASN A 225 -12.92 4.06 -4.60
N ILE A 226 -13.55 5.04 -3.98
CA ILE A 226 -14.77 5.71 -4.50
C ILE A 226 -14.54 6.33 -5.89
N VAL A 227 -13.37 6.91 -6.14
CA VAL A 227 -13.00 7.41 -7.48
C VAL A 227 -12.91 6.27 -8.49
N ARG A 228 -12.23 5.18 -8.14
CA ARG A 228 -11.98 4.05 -9.03
C ARG A 228 -13.24 3.25 -9.35
N ASP A 229 -14.12 3.09 -8.36
CA ASP A 229 -15.23 2.13 -8.40
C ASP A 229 -16.56 2.77 -8.82
N TYR A 230 -16.54 4.02 -9.32
CA TYR A 230 -17.71 4.78 -9.79
C TYR A 230 -18.76 3.94 -10.54
N LEU A 231 -18.34 3.15 -11.55
CA LEU A 231 -19.29 2.41 -12.37
C LEU A 231 -19.91 1.22 -11.62
N GLU A 232 -19.16 0.58 -10.73
CA GLU A 232 -19.65 -0.49 -9.87
C GLU A 232 -20.71 0.06 -8.91
N ASP A 233 -20.39 1.14 -8.22
CA ASP A 233 -21.27 1.80 -7.26
C ASP A 233 -22.59 2.26 -7.93
N ILE A 234 -22.50 2.95 -9.07
CA ILE A 234 -23.68 3.45 -9.79
C ILE A 234 -24.58 2.31 -10.30
N ASN A 235 -24.01 1.18 -10.72
CA ASN A 235 -24.81 0.04 -11.18
C ASN A 235 -25.50 -0.71 -10.03
N GLU A 236 -24.95 -0.61 -8.82
CA GLU A 236 -25.51 -1.18 -7.59
C GLU A 236 -26.43 -0.19 -6.84
N GLY A 237 -26.65 1.00 -7.40
CA GLY A 237 -27.52 2.03 -6.83
C GLY A 237 -26.90 2.82 -5.67
N ARG A 238 -25.56 2.81 -5.56
CA ARG A 238 -24.79 3.53 -4.54
C ARG A 238 -24.21 4.83 -5.12
N THR A 239 -24.23 5.92 -4.36
CA THR A 239 -23.85 7.26 -4.86
C THR A 239 -22.97 8.04 -3.87
N PHE A 240 -21.66 7.90 -3.96
CA PHE A 240 -20.75 8.53 -2.99
C PHE A 240 -20.13 9.87 -3.45
N TRP A 241 -20.22 10.21 -4.74
CA TRP A 241 -19.60 11.45 -5.24
C TRP A 241 -20.47 12.64 -4.82
N PRO A 242 -19.89 13.70 -4.24
CA PRO A 242 -20.68 14.78 -3.66
C PRO A 242 -21.38 15.64 -4.71
N GLN A 243 -22.64 15.99 -4.46
CA GLN A 243 -23.45 16.83 -5.36
C GLN A 243 -22.77 18.17 -5.65
N GLU A 244 -22.22 18.82 -4.63
CA GLU A 244 -21.44 20.05 -4.73
C GLU A 244 -20.34 19.97 -5.80
N ILE A 245 -19.80 18.78 -6.07
CA ILE A 245 -18.82 18.56 -7.15
C ILE A 245 -19.52 18.21 -8.47
N TRP A 246 -20.29 17.11 -8.51
CA TRP A 246 -20.77 16.56 -9.78
C TRP A 246 -21.82 17.41 -10.49
N SER A 247 -22.60 18.22 -9.75
CA SER A 247 -23.62 19.09 -10.34
C SER A 247 -23.03 20.23 -11.19
N ASN A 248 -21.72 20.51 -11.06
CA ASN A 248 -21.02 21.46 -11.91
C ASN A 248 -20.78 20.94 -13.33
N TYR A 249 -20.93 19.63 -13.56
CA TYR A 249 -20.58 18.97 -14.82
C TYR A 249 -21.77 18.26 -15.49
N GLY A 250 -22.89 18.08 -14.79
CA GLY A 250 -24.05 17.37 -15.30
C GLY A 250 -25.25 17.44 -14.35
N ASN A 251 -26.40 16.95 -14.80
CA ASN A 251 -27.66 17.05 -14.06
C ASN A 251 -27.90 15.85 -13.12
N SER A 252 -27.33 14.68 -13.45
CA SER A 252 -27.36 13.50 -12.61
C SER A 252 -26.01 12.80 -12.61
N LEU A 253 -25.58 12.30 -11.45
CA LEU A 253 -24.36 11.52 -11.32
C LEU A 253 -24.39 10.28 -12.22
N SER A 254 -25.56 9.66 -12.43
CA SER A 254 -25.67 8.47 -13.29
C SER A 254 -25.37 8.72 -14.77
N ASP A 255 -25.45 9.98 -15.23
CA ASP A 255 -25.32 10.34 -16.65
C ASP A 255 -23.89 10.13 -17.16
N PHE A 256 -22.89 10.19 -16.28
CA PHE A 256 -21.47 10.08 -16.66
C PHE A 256 -21.06 8.65 -17.06
N LYS A 257 -21.94 7.66 -16.89
CA LYS A 257 -21.73 6.30 -17.45
C LYS A 257 -21.92 6.25 -18.96
N ASP A 258 -22.66 7.21 -19.54
CA ASP A 258 -22.88 7.29 -20.98
C ASP A 258 -21.61 7.86 -21.66
N PRO A 259 -21.00 7.13 -22.63
CA PRO A 259 -19.87 7.62 -23.40
C PRO A 259 -20.10 8.99 -24.07
N ALA A 260 -21.35 9.35 -24.40
CA ALA A 260 -21.69 10.66 -24.97
C ALA A 260 -21.36 11.83 -24.02
N ASN A 261 -21.35 11.58 -22.71
CA ASN A 261 -21.06 12.57 -21.67
C ASN A 261 -19.57 12.64 -21.29
N ARG A 262 -18.68 11.92 -21.99
CA ARG A 262 -17.25 11.81 -21.68
C ARG A 262 -16.55 13.16 -21.50
N LYS A 263 -16.90 14.16 -22.31
CA LYS A 263 -16.33 15.52 -22.25
C LYS A 263 -16.58 16.23 -20.92
N PHE A 264 -17.64 15.87 -20.21
CA PHE A 264 -17.97 16.40 -18.88
C PHE A 264 -17.49 15.47 -17.76
N ALA A 265 -17.52 14.16 -18.01
CA ALA A 265 -17.07 13.15 -17.06
C ALA A 265 -15.58 13.27 -16.71
N LEU A 266 -14.72 13.63 -17.67
CA LEU A 266 -13.27 13.75 -17.43
C LEU A 266 -12.91 14.89 -16.46
N PRO A 267 -13.36 16.15 -16.66
CA PRO A 267 -13.17 17.21 -15.67
C PRO A 267 -13.72 16.89 -14.28
N LEU A 268 -14.87 16.21 -14.22
CA LEU A 268 -15.44 15.74 -12.96
C LEU A 268 -14.52 14.73 -12.26
N LEU A 269 -14.02 13.72 -12.98
CA LEU A 269 -13.07 12.75 -12.46
C LEU A 269 -11.80 13.42 -11.93
N ASN A 270 -11.27 14.40 -12.67
CA ASN A 270 -10.10 15.17 -12.26
C ASN A 270 -10.37 15.98 -10.98
N HIS A 271 -11.58 16.54 -10.81
CA HIS A 271 -12.01 17.18 -9.57
C HIS A 271 -11.96 16.19 -8.39
N MET A 272 -12.55 15.01 -8.54
CA MET A 272 -12.58 14.00 -7.48
C MET A 272 -11.18 13.51 -7.09
N VAL A 273 -10.28 13.31 -8.07
CA VAL A 273 -8.88 12.98 -7.78
C VAL A 273 -8.18 14.14 -7.07
N THR A 274 -8.44 15.39 -7.48
CA THR A 274 -7.87 16.58 -6.85
C THR A 274 -8.28 16.71 -5.39
N ASP A 275 -9.54 16.44 -5.06
CA ASP A 275 -10.00 16.40 -3.67
C ASP A 275 -9.31 15.29 -2.86
N ALA A 276 -9.10 14.11 -3.44
CA ALA A 276 -8.37 13.04 -2.75
C ALA A 276 -6.89 13.41 -2.46
N LEU A 277 -6.23 14.12 -3.38
CA LEU A 277 -4.81 14.49 -3.26
C LEU A 277 -4.50 15.37 -2.05
N ARG A 278 -5.46 16.12 -1.50
CA ARG A 278 -5.23 16.98 -0.32
C ARG A 278 -4.84 16.22 0.95
N HIS A 279 -5.10 14.91 1.00
CA HIS A 279 -4.77 14.07 2.16
C HIS A 279 -3.31 13.57 2.12
N VAL A 280 -2.65 13.64 0.95
CA VAL A 280 -1.31 13.07 0.76
C VAL A 280 -0.26 13.64 1.71
N PRO A 281 -0.17 14.96 1.95
CA PRO A 281 0.79 15.51 2.92
C PRO A 281 0.66 14.88 4.30
N HIS A 282 -0.57 14.76 4.82
CA HIS A 282 -0.83 14.11 6.11
C HIS A 282 -0.50 12.61 6.10
N CYS A 283 -0.77 11.90 5.00
CA CYS A 283 -0.39 10.49 4.86
C CYS A 283 1.14 10.30 4.93
N LEU A 284 1.89 11.16 4.23
CA LEU A 284 3.36 11.16 4.28
C LEU A 284 3.88 11.47 5.68
N GLU A 285 3.29 12.46 6.35
CA GLU A 285 3.62 12.83 7.73
C GLU A 285 3.34 11.66 8.70
N TYR A 286 2.19 11.00 8.59
CA TYR A 286 1.82 9.82 9.38
C TYR A 286 2.84 8.70 9.21
N MET A 287 3.11 8.28 7.97
CA MET A 287 4.01 7.18 7.67
C MET A 287 5.45 7.48 8.11
N SER A 288 5.87 8.75 8.08
CA SER A 288 7.19 9.18 8.54
C SER A 288 7.43 8.96 10.04
N ARG A 289 6.35 8.88 10.83
CA ARG A 289 6.41 8.72 12.29
C ARG A 289 6.42 7.27 12.75
N VAL A 290 6.07 6.32 11.89
CA VAL A 290 6.02 4.90 12.23
C VAL A 290 7.43 4.36 12.43
N ARG A 291 7.69 3.74 13.58
CA ARG A 291 9.03 3.25 13.95
C ARG A 291 9.20 1.77 13.63
N THR A 292 8.15 0.97 13.79
CA THR A 292 8.19 -0.48 13.65
C THR A 292 8.03 -0.87 12.19
N ASN A 293 8.96 -1.68 11.67
CA ASN A 293 9.05 -1.96 10.23
C ASN A 293 7.87 -2.78 9.65
N ASP A 294 7.30 -3.72 10.40
CA ASP A 294 6.12 -4.47 9.94
C ASP A 294 4.87 -3.59 9.93
N ILE A 295 4.64 -2.78 10.97
CA ILE A 295 3.60 -1.74 11.02
C ILE A 295 3.79 -0.74 9.87
N PHE A 296 5.02 -0.29 9.64
CA PHE A 296 5.35 0.62 8.54
C PHE A 296 4.90 0.07 7.19
N LYS A 297 5.26 -1.18 6.88
CA LYS A 297 4.84 -1.82 5.63
C LYS A 297 3.33 -1.96 5.56
N PHE A 298 2.69 -2.37 6.66
CA PHE A 298 1.25 -2.51 6.73
C PHE A 298 0.52 -1.20 6.40
N VAL A 299 0.97 -0.06 6.93
CA VAL A 299 0.33 1.23 6.65
C VAL A 299 0.78 1.83 5.31
N ALA A 300 2.02 1.62 4.88
CA ALA A 300 2.58 2.29 3.71
C ALA A 300 2.21 1.63 2.38
N ILE A 301 2.08 0.30 2.35
CA ILE A 301 1.75 -0.42 1.11
C ILE A 301 0.39 0.02 0.55
N PRO A 302 -0.72 0.09 1.34
CA PRO A 302 -1.99 0.60 0.84
C PRO A 302 -1.91 2.02 0.29
N GLN A 303 -1.15 2.91 0.94
CA GLN A 303 -1.00 4.31 0.53
C GLN A 303 -0.24 4.45 -0.80
N VAL A 304 0.85 3.69 -0.95
CA VAL A 304 1.60 3.58 -2.21
C VAL A 304 0.72 3.04 -3.34
N MET A 305 -0.15 2.06 -3.03
CA MET A 305 -1.11 1.54 -4.00
C MET A 305 -2.16 2.59 -4.37
N ALA A 306 -2.64 3.37 -3.40
CA ALA A 306 -3.65 4.39 -3.65
C ALA A 306 -3.15 5.52 -4.56
N ILE A 307 -1.97 6.10 -4.31
CA ILE A 307 -1.42 7.14 -5.20
C ILE A 307 -1.15 6.60 -6.62
N ALA A 308 -0.71 5.35 -6.74
CA ALA A 308 -0.57 4.69 -8.03
C ALA A 308 -1.93 4.48 -8.73
N THR A 309 -3.00 4.20 -7.99
CA THR A 309 -4.35 4.05 -8.53
C THR A 309 -4.91 5.39 -8.98
N LEU A 310 -4.74 6.44 -8.18
CA LEU A 310 -5.14 7.80 -8.59
C LEU A 310 -4.43 8.24 -9.86
N ALA A 311 -3.13 7.91 -10.01
CA ALA A 311 -2.40 8.20 -11.24
C ALA A 311 -2.92 7.44 -12.47
N GLU A 312 -3.42 6.20 -12.31
CA GLU A 312 -4.07 5.46 -13.39
C GLU A 312 -5.49 5.97 -13.69
N CYS A 313 -6.17 6.56 -12.70
CA CYS A 313 -7.53 7.11 -12.86
C CYS A 313 -7.53 8.53 -13.43
N TYR A 314 -6.53 9.35 -13.10
CA TYR A 314 -6.50 10.76 -13.49
C TYR A 314 -6.58 10.94 -15.01
N ASN A 315 -7.52 11.77 -15.46
CA ASN A 315 -7.83 12.04 -16.85
C ASN A 315 -8.06 10.77 -17.71
N ASN A 316 -8.60 9.69 -17.12
CA ASN A 316 -8.80 8.41 -17.78
C ASN A 316 -10.28 8.02 -17.88
N GLY A 317 -10.85 8.12 -19.09
CA GLY A 317 -12.27 7.82 -19.35
C GLY A 317 -12.69 6.39 -19.01
N LYS A 318 -11.74 5.44 -18.93
CA LYS A 318 -12.03 4.04 -18.61
C LYS A 318 -12.65 3.84 -17.24
N VAL A 319 -12.50 4.78 -16.30
CA VAL A 319 -13.15 4.74 -14.97
C VAL A 319 -14.68 4.61 -15.09
N PHE A 320 -15.26 5.17 -16.15
CA PHE A 320 -16.71 5.15 -16.37
C PHE A 320 -17.17 3.98 -17.26
N GLU A 321 -16.25 3.15 -17.75
CA GLU A 321 -16.53 2.02 -18.65
C GLU A 321 -16.24 0.67 -17.99
N GLY A 322 -15.53 0.67 -16.88
CA GLY A 322 -15.17 -0.53 -16.15
C GLY A 322 -14.16 -0.24 -15.05
N VAL A 323 -13.55 -1.30 -14.52
CA VAL A 323 -12.67 -1.15 -13.37
C VAL A 323 -11.23 -0.89 -13.80
N VAL A 324 -10.74 0.32 -13.50
CA VAL A 324 -9.34 0.68 -13.69
C VAL A 324 -8.50 0.06 -12.57
N LYS A 325 -7.52 -0.78 -12.93
CA LYS A 325 -6.64 -1.44 -11.97
C LYS A 325 -5.19 -1.33 -12.38
N ILE A 326 -4.33 -1.10 -11.38
CA ILE A 326 -2.88 -1.25 -11.55
C ILE A 326 -2.58 -2.69 -11.97
N ARG A 327 -1.66 -2.85 -12.92
CA ARG A 327 -1.23 -4.16 -13.39
C ARG A 327 -0.65 -4.98 -12.23
N ARG A 328 -0.99 -6.27 -12.16
CA ARG A 328 -0.56 -7.16 -11.05
C ARG A 328 0.95 -7.21 -10.84
N SER A 329 1.72 -7.17 -11.92
CA SER A 329 3.17 -7.17 -11.91
C SER A 329 3.74 -5.89 -11.26
N LYS A 330 3.11 -4.75 -11.53
CA LYS A 330 3.40 -3.46 -10.89
C LYS A 330 2.99 -3.43 -9.43
N THR A 331 1.80 -3.95 -9.09
CA THR A 331 1.38 -4.15 -7.69
C THR A 331 2.41 -4.97 -6.92
N ALA A 332 2.84 -6.12 -7.45
CA ALA A 332 3.86 -6.96 -6.82
C ALA A 332 5.19 -6.21 -6.63
N GLN A 333 5.60 -5.39 -7.61
CA GLN A 333 6.79 -4.56 -7.51
C GLN A 333 6.67 -3.53 -6.39
N LEU A 334 5.56 -2.79 -6.32
CA LEU A 334 5.31 -1.79 -5.29
C LEU A 334 5.33 -2.43 -3.90
N VAL A 335 4.54 -3.50 -3.70
CA VAL A 335 4.48 -4.24 -2.43
C VAL A 335 5.86 -4.73 -1.98
N LEU A 336 6.65 -5.32 -2.86
CA LEU A 336 7.96 -5.88 -2.49
C LEU A 336 9.04 -4.82 -2.26
N ARG A 337 8.90 -3.63 -2.87
CA ARG A 337 9.89 -2.55 -2.77
C ARG A 337 9.57 -1.57 -1.63
N THR A 338 8.32 -1.44 -1.20
CA THR A 338 7.93 -0.64 -0.03
C THR A 338 8.52 -1.22 1.25
N LYS A 339 9.69 -0.70 1.65
CA LYS A 339 10.47 -1.18 2.80
C LYS A 339 10.87 -0.07 3.78
N ASN A 340 10.83 1.18 3.34
CA ASN A 340 11.21 2.35 4.13
C ASN A 340 10.59 3.61 3.52
N MET A 341 10.69 4.72 4.26
CA MET A 341 10.15 6.02 3.82
C MET A 341 10.83 6.58 2.57
N ASP A 342 12.13 6.39 2.37
CA ASP A 342 12.83 6.87 1.17
C ASP A 342 12.16 6.33 -0.12
N TYR A 343 11.76 5.05 -0.11
CA TYR A 343 11.02 4.47 -1.22
C TYR A 343 9.59 5.03 -1.33
N VAL A 344 8.90 5.28 -0.21
CA VAL A 344 7.57 5.91 -0.21
C VAL A 344 7.65 7.30 -0.84
N TYR A 345 8.56 8.17 -0.38
CA TYR A 345 8.77 9.49 -0.96
C TYR A 345 9.07 9.42 -2.46
N LYS A 346 9.93 8.49 -2.89
CA LYS A 346 10.19 8.26 -4.32
C LYS A 346 8.92 7.90 -5.10
N VAL A 347 8.11 6.98 -4.58
CA VAL A 347 6.87 6.54 -5.25
C VAL A 347 5.87 7.69 -5.34
N PHE A 348 5.65 8.42 -4.24
CA PHE A 348 4.73 9.56 -4.23
C PHE A 348 5.22 10.68 -5.16
N PHE A 349 6.52 10.97 -5.18
CA PHE A 349 7.12 11.91 -6.14
C PHE A 349 6.90 11.46 -7.60
N ASP A 350 7.23 10.20 -7.92
CA ASP A 350 7.11 9.67 -9.28
C ASP A 350 5.66 9.74 -9.77
N TYR A 351 4.69 9.33 -8.96
CA TYR A 351 3.28 9.34 -9.34
C TYR A 351 2.64 10.74 -9.29
N ALA A 352 3.07 11.62 -8.38
CA ALA A 352 2.67 13.02 -8.41
C ALA A 352 3.14 13.69 -9.72
N ARG A 353 4.36 13.40 -10.16
CA ARG A 353 4.87 13.86 -11.45
C ARG A 353 4.11 13.26 -12.63
N THR A 354 3.74 11.97 -12.56
CA THR A 354 2.89 11.34 -13.59
C THR A 354 1.55 12.07 -13.73
N ILE A 355 0.87 12.34 -12.61
CA ILE A 355 -0.38 13.11 -12.62
C ILE A 355 -0.13 14.51 -13.16
N MET A 356 0.94 15.19 -12.71
CA MET A 356 1.32 16.53 -13.15
C MET A 356 1.44 16.63 -14.68
N THR A 357 2.06 15.64 -15.32
CA THR A 357 2.18 15.60 -16.79
C THR A 357 0.87 15.39 -17.53
N ALA A 358 -0.16 14.86 -16.86
CA ALA A 358 -1.49 14.65 -17.41
C ALA A 358 -2.45 15.83 -17.13
N VAL A 359 -2.04 16.84 -16.35
CA VAL A 359 -2.88 18.01 -16.05
C VAL A 359 -2.96 18.95 -17.25
N GLU A 360 -4.08 18.90 -17.96
CA GLU A 360 -4.37 19.78 -19.09
C GLU A 360 -4.61 21.23 -18.63
N SER A 361 -4.23 22.21 -19.44
CA SER A 361 -4.35 23.64 -19.08
C SER A 361 -5.79 24.14 -19.03
N HIS A 362 -6.71 23.47 -19.72
CA HIS A 362 -8.11 23.84 -19.81
C HIS A 362 -9.00 23.08 -18.81
N ASP A 363 -8.42 22.17 -18.01
CA ASP A 363 -9.16 21.50 -16.94
C ASP A 363 -9.53 22.54 -15.86
N PRO A 364 -10.81 22.61 -15.41
CA PRO A 364 -11.25 23.60 -14.42
C PRO A 364 -10.52 23.55 -13.08
N ASN A 365 -9.97 22.39 -12.71
CA ASN A 365 -9.24 22.18 -11.46
C ASN A 365 -7.73 22.24 -11.64
N ALA A 366 -7.22 22.45 -12.87
CA ALA A 366 -5.81 22.35 -13.20
C ALA A 366 -4.89 23.09 -12.22
N GLU A 367 -5.22 24.33 -11.87
CA GLU A 367 -4.40 25.12 -10.94
C GLU A 367 -4.36 24.51 -9.54
N LYS A 368 -5.51 24.09 -9.02
CA LYS A 368 -5.59 23.46 -7.70
C LYS A 368 -4.87 22.12 -7.68
N THR A 369 -5.02 21.32 -8.74
CA THR A 369 -4.30 20.05 -8.89
C THR A 369 -2.79 20.28 -8.91
N ARG A 370 -2.31 21.25 -9.71
CA ARG A 370 -0.87 21.59 -9.76
C ARG A 370 -0.35 22.05 -8.41
N GLN A 371 -1.09 22.89 -7.69
CA GLN A 371 -0.71 23.34 -6.34
C GLN A 371 -0.51 22.16 -5.39
N LEU A 372 -1.49 21.24 -5.30
CA LEU A 372 -1.41 20.08 -4.41
C LEU A 372 -0.28 19.13 -4.81
N LEU A 373 -0.09 18.89 -6.11
CA LEU A 373 0.99 18.03 -6.60
C LEU A 373 2.37 18.64 -6.32
N ASN A 374 2.53 19.96 -6.45
CA ASN A 374 3.77 20.65 -6.09
C ASN A 374 4.07 20.50 -4.60
N GLU A 375 3.07 20.68 -3.73
CA GLU A 375 3.23 20.45 -2.28
C GLU A 375 3.71 19.03 -1.97
N VAL A 376 3.11 18.01 -2.60
CA VAL A 376 3.54 16.61 -2.46
C VAL A 376 4.99 16.43 -2.96
N MET A 377 5.33 17.00 -4.11
CA MET A 377 6.69 16.91 -4.65
C MET A 377 7.70 17.61 -3.75
N ASP A 378 7.39 18.79 -3.21
CA ASP A 378 8.26 19.55 -2.32
C ASP A 378 8.56 18.79 -1.02
N ILE A 379 7.56 18.09 -0.46
CA ILE A 379 7.75 17.19 0.69
C ILE A 379 8.69 16.03 0.31
N CYS A 380 8.53 15.46 -0.88
CA CYS A 380 9.27 14.25 -1.27
C CYS A 380 10.70 14.53 -1.77
N VAL A 381 10.94 15.62 -2.51
CA VAL A 381 12.20 15.94 -3.19
C VAL A 381 13.44 15.83 -2.29
N PRO A 382 13.45 16.35 -1.05
CA PRO A 382 14.60 16.24 -0.15
C PRO A 382 15.00 14.79 0.19
N HIS A 383 14.08 13.84 0.01
CA HIS A 383 14.25 12.43 0.37
C HIS A 383 14.44 11.50 -0.85
N VAL A 384 14.19 11.99 -2.07
CA VAL A 384 14.40 11.19 -3.29
C VAL A 384 15.91 11.16 -3.60
N PRO A 385 16.54 9.98 -3.69
CA PRO A 385 17.94 9.89 -4.07
C PRO A 385 18.15 10.52 -5.45
N SER A 386 19.07 11.47 -5.56
CA SER A 386 19.39 12.17 -6.82
C SER A 386 20.01 11.25 -7.89
N THR A 387 20.30 9.99 -7.55
CA THR A 387 20.95 9.03 -8.43
C THR A 387 19.94 8.03 -9.02
N PRO A 388 19.98 7.77 -10.34
CA PRO A 388 19.14 6.74 -10.96
C PRO A 388 19.33 5.36 -10.32
N ASP A 389 18.31 4.49 -10.41
CA ASP A 389 18.35 3.10 -9.93
C ASP A 389 19.29 2.28 -10.84
N LEU A 390 20.60 2.36 -10.57
CA LEU A 390 21.66 1.75 -11.37
C LEU A 390 21.82 0.24 -11.11
N ILE A 391 20.91 -0.41 -10.36
CA ILE A 391 21.02 -1.83 -10.02
C ILE A 391 21.16 -2.70 -11.28
N ILE A 392 20.31 -2.49 -12.30
CA ILE A 392 20.34 -3.29 -13.53
C ILE A 392 21.61 -2.99 -14.35
N PRO A 393 21.96 -1.72 -14.64
CA PRO A 393 23.25 -1.38 -15.24
C PRO A 393 24.46 -1.97 -14.52
N ASN A 394 24.45 -1.99 -13.19
CA ASN A 394 25.53 -2.54 -12.37
C ASN A 394 25.63 -4.07 -12.44
N VAL A 395 24.50 -4.77 -12.44
CA VAL A 395 24.48 -6.22 -12.65
C VAL A 395 24.98 -6.57 -14.05
N LEU A 396 24.54 -5.83 -15.07
CA LEU A 396 25.02 -6.00 -16.44
C LEU A 396 26.52 -5.72 -16.57
N SER A 397 27.05 -4.68 -15.90
CA SER A 397 28.47 -4.38 -15.91
C SER A 397 29.30 -5.47 -15.24
N ILE A 398 28.83 -6.07 -14.13
CA ILE A 398 29.50 -7.20 -13.47
C ILE A 398 29.52 -8.43 -14.40
N ILE A 399 28.39 -8.77 -15.02
CA ILE A 399 28.31 -9.89 -15.97
C ILE A 399 29.27 -9.65 -17.14
N LEU A 400 29.25 -8.44 -17.71
CA LEU A 400 30.09 -8.08 -18.84
C LEU A 400 31.59 -8.10 -18.46
N PHE A 401 31.94 -7.64 -17.26
CA PHE A 401 33.29 -7.75 -16.71
C PHE A 401 33.73 -9.22 -16.63
N CYS A 402 32.94 -10.09 -16.00
CA CYS A 402 33.26 -11.52 -15.87
C CYS A 402 33.43 -12.20 -17.23
N VAL A 403 32.53 -11.93 -18.19
CA VAL A 403 32.58 -12.51 -19.54
C VAL A 403 33.80 -12.02 -20.30
N LEU A 404 34.07 -10.71 -20.33
CA LEU A 404 35.21 -10.13 -21.04
C LEU A 404 36.54 -10.54 -20.40
N SER A 405 36.65 -10.54 -19.07
CA SER A 405 37.85 -11.04 -18.37
C SER A 405 38.09 -12.51 -18.66
N SER A 406 37.05 -13.34 -18.66
CA SER A 406 37.18 -14.78 -18.98
C SER A 406 37.61 -14.98 -20.44
N TYR A 407 37.05 -14.21 -21.36
CA TYR A 407 37.44 -14.21 -22.78
C TYR A 407 38.92 -13.85 -22.97
N VAL A 408 39.37 -12.74 -22.36
CA VAL A 408 40.77 -12.28 -22.44
C VAL A 408 41.73 -13.29 -21.80
N LEU A 409 41.39 -13.86 -20.65
CA LEU A 409 42.20 -14.88 -19.98
C LEU A 409 42.29 -16.16 -20.80
N LYS A 410 41.17 -16.64 -21.38
CA LYS A 410 41.15 -17.83 -22.24
C LYS A 410 41.97 -17.62 -23.50
N ARG A 411 41.82 -16.49 -24.19
CA ARG A 411 42.61 -16.15 -25.38
C ARG A 411 44.10 -16.04 -25.06
N ARG A 412 44.46 -15.52 -23.89
CA ARG A 412 45.84 -15.54 -23.42
C ARG A 412 46.36 -16.95 -23.15
N GLN A 413 45.54 -17.82 -22.56
CA GLN A 413 45.92 -19.20 -22.26
C GLN A 413 46.10 -20.04 -23.53
N GLU A 414 45.26 -19.84 -24.54
CA GLU A 414 45.36 -20.49 -25.87
C GLU A 414 46.63 -20.09 -26.64
N HIS A 415 47.32 -19.02 -26.25
CA HIS A 415 48.54 -18.52 -26.90
C HIS A 415 49.75 -18.50 -25.94
N PHE A 416 49.70 -19.28 -24.86
CA PHE A 416 50.77 -19.36 -23.86
C PHE A 416 51.70 -20.54 -24.14
N ASP A 417 52.85 -20.28 -24.78
CA ASP A 417 53.85 -21.29 -25.16
C ASP A 417 54.87 -21.64 -24.05
N GLY A 418 54.50 -21.50 -22.76
CA GLY A 418 55.31 -22.01 -21.64
C GLY A 418 56.61 -21.27 -21.31
N ALA A 419 56.91 -20.14 -21.97
CA ALA A 419 58.10 -19.34 -21.69
C ALA A 419 57.88 -18.27 -20.60
N VAL A 420 58.94 -18.02 -19.81
CA VAL A 420 59.06 -17.17 -18.61
C VAL A 420 58.18 -15.91 -18.62
N PHE A 421 57.48 -15.69 -17.51
CA PHE A 421 56.58 -14.56 -17.26
C PHE A 421 57.35 -13.23 -17.23
N THR A 422 57.45 -12.54 -18.37
CA THR A 422 57.84 -11.13 -18.41
C THR A 422 56.78 -10.33 -19.18
N TRP A 423 56.43 -9.13 -18.70
CA TRP A 423 55.44 -8.25 -19.35
C TRP A 423 55.80 -7.86 -20.79
N ARG A 424 57.05 -8.10 -21.22
CA ARG A 424 57.55 -7.85 -22.58
C ARG A 424 57.62 -9.09 -23.46
N SER A 425 57.62 -10.31 -22.91
CA SER A 425 57.74 -11.57 -23.68
C SER A 425 56.39 -12.20 -24.05
N ALA A 426 55.30 -11.77 -23.41
CA ALA A 426 53.96 -12.16 -23.84
C ALA A 426 53.56 -11.29 -25.04
N GLY A 427 53.52 -11.88 -26.23
CA GLY A 427 53.10 -11.23 -27.47
C GLY A 427 51.89 -10.32 -27.26
N GLY A 428 52.00 -9.08 -27.76
CA GLY A 428 50.99 -8.05 -27.61
C GLY A 428 49.62 -8.47 -28.12
N ILE A 429 48.61 -7.62 -27.91
CA ILE A 429 47.23 -7.84 -28.36
C ILE A 429 47.23 -8.20 -29.86
N MET A 430 46.95 -9.46 -30.20
CA MET A 430 47.25 -10.04 -31.52
C MET A 430 46.17 -9.73 -32.58
N GLU A 431 44.90 -9.67 -32.19
CA GLU A 431 43.79 -9.43 -33.12
C GLU A 431 42.96 -8.19 -32.77
N PRO A 432 42.35 -7.52 -33.76
CA PRO A 432 41.45 -6.38 -33.53
C PRO A 432 40.30 -6.69 -32.55
N ARG A 433 39.85 -7.96 -32.49
CA ARG A 433 38.79 -8.42 -31.57
C ARG A 433 39.26 -8.45 -30.12
N ASP A 434 40.50 -8.83 -29.86
CA ASP A 434 41.07 -8.83 -28.51
C ASP A 434 41.30 -7.39 -28.02
N MET A 435 41.71 -6.48 -28.93
CA MET A 435 41.83 -5.05 -28.63
C MET A 435 40.49 -4.42 -28.28
N LEU A 436 39.43 -4.79 -29.01
CA LEU A 436 38.06 -4.34 -28.72
C LEU A 436 37.57 -4.88 -27.37
N ALA A 437 37.85 -6.15 -27.04
CA ALA A 437 37.46 -6.74 -25.77
C ALA A 437 38.17 -6.08 -24.58
N VAL A 438 39.46 -5.77 -24.69
CA VAL A 438 40.23 -5.05 -23.67
C VAL A 438 39.74 -3.61 -23.51
N ALA A 439 39.46 -2.91 -24.63
CA ALA A 439 38.88 -1.57 -24.59
C ALA A 439 37.49 -1.56 -23.94
N ALA A 440 36.64 -2.53 -24.26
CA ALA A 440 35.33 -2.70 -23.63
C ALA A 440 35.47 -3.01 -22.13
N LEU A 441 36.43 -3.85 -21.73
CA LEU A 441 36.72 -4.12 -20.32
C LEU A 441 37.14 -2.85 -19.58
N PHE A 442 37.96 -2.01 -20.19
CA PHE A 442 38.38 -0.73 -19.61
C PHE A 442 37.20 0.23 -19.40
N LEU A 443 36.28 0.32 -20.37
CA LEU A 443 35.05 1.10 -20.24
C LEU A 443 34.15 0.56 -19.12
N VAL A 444 34.03 -0.77 -18.98
CA VAL A 444 33.29 -1.40 -17.89
C VAL A 444 33.94 -1.10 -16.53
N CYS A 445 35.27 -1.12 -16.43
CA CYS A 445 36.00 -0.75 -15.22
C CYS A 445 35.80 0.72 -14.85
N ILE A 446 35.86 1.64 -15.82
CA ILE A 446 35.58 3.07 -15.61
C ILE A 446 34.15 3.25 -15.08
N TYR A 447 33.18 2.59 -15.72
CA TYR A 447 31.79 2.62 -15.29
C TYR A 447 31.64 2.09 -13.86
N MET A 448 32.21 0.91 -13.55
CA MET A 448 32.15 0.32 -12.20
C MET A 448 32.86 1.21 -11.16
N PHE A 449 33.94 1.89 -11.51
CA PHE A 449 34.60 2.79 -10.57
C PHE A 449 33.75 4.04 -10.29
N GLY A 450 33.27 4.70 -11.36
CA GLY A 450 32.52 5.96 -11.27
C GLY A 450 31.11 5.83 -10.72
N PHE A 451 30.37 4.80 -11.14
CA PHE A 451 28.94 4.65 -10.84
C PHE A 451 28.63 3.57 -9.79
N PHE A 452 29.59 2.70 -9.47
CA PHE A 452 29.43 1.66 -8.46
C PHE A 452 30.28 1.93 -7.21
N LEU A 453 31.60 2.12 -7.34
CA LEU A 453 32.50 2.24 -6.18
C LEU A 453 32.36 3.58 -5.44
N LEU A 454 32.42 4.70 -6.16
CA LEU A 454 32.34 6.05 -5.58
C LEU A 454 31.03 6.31 -4.80
N PRO A 455 29.83 6.06 -5.36
CA PRO A 455 28.57 6.22 -4.64
C PRO A 455 28.42 5.25 -3.47
N TYR A 456 28.92 4.02 -3.59
CA TYR A 456 28.91 3.03 -2.51
C TYR A 456 29.77 3.48 -1.32
N MET A 457 30.96 4.01 -1.58
CA MET A 457 31.83 4.60 -0.55
C MET A 457 31.17 5.80 0.12
N GLN A 458 30.54 6.70 -0.64
CA GLN A 458 29.77 7.82 -0.08
C GLN A 458 28.57 7.36 0.76
N LYS A 459 27.92 6.26 0.37
CA LYS A 459 26.81 5.67 1.13
C LYS A 459 27.31 5.05 2.44
N LEU A 460 28.42 4.30 2.41
CA LEU A 460 29.07 3.75 3.60
C LEU A 460 29.43 4.87 4.58
N GLN A 461 30.04 5.95 4.09
CA GLN A 461 30.33 7.13 4.93
C GLN A 461 29.06 7.74 5.53
N ARG A 462 27.99 7.89 4.76
CA ARG A 462 26.70 8.41 5.28
C ARG A 462 26.07 7.48 6.32
N GLU A 463 26.11 6.17 6.10
CA GLU A 463 25.61 5.18 7.06
C GLU A 463 26.45 5.14 8.33
N GLU A 464 27.77 5.30 8.23
CA GLU A 464 28.69 5.39 9.36
C GLU A 464 28.45 6.66 10.18
N VAL A 465 28.26 7.81 9.52
CA VAL A 465 27.85 9.06 10.18
C VAL A 465 26.49 8.90 10.88
N ARG A 466 25.51 8.26 10.24
CA ARG A 466 24.21 7.96 10.88
C ARG A 466 24.35 7.04 12.09
N ARG A 467 25.20 6.00 12.02
CA ARG A 467 25.50 5.12 13.16
C ARG A 467 26.14 5.89 14.30
N MET A 468 27.13 6.73 14.02
CA MET A 468 27.77 7.59 15.02
C MET A 468 26.76 8.53 15.70
N GLN A 469 25.87 9.16 14.92
CA GLN A 469 24.80 10.02 15.48
C GLN A 469 23.80 9.24 16.33
N THR A 470 23.47 8.00 15.94
CA THR A 470 22.55 7.13 16.69
C THR A 470 23.19 6.69 18.01
N SER A 471 24.46 6.29 17.98
CA SER A 471 25.24 5.95 19.18
C SER A 471 25.40 7.16 20.11
N ALA A 472 25.65 8.36 19.57
CA ALA A 472 25.74 9.59 20.35
C ALA A 472 24.39 9.96 21.02
N ARG A 473 23.25 9.72 20.35
CA ARG A 473 21.92 9.90 20.95
C ARG A 473 21.64 8.89 22.05
N LEU A 474 22.06 7.63 21.89
CA LEU A 474 21.94 6.60 22.93
C LEU A 474 22.80 6.94 24.14
N ALA A 475 24.04 7.40 23.95
CA ALA A 475 24.94 7.82 25.01
C ALA A 475 24.38 9.01 25.83
N ARG A 476 23.88 10.06 25.16
CA ARG A 476 23.23 11.20 25.85
C ARG A 476 21.97 10.79 26.61
N ARG A 477 21.24 9.79 26.12
CA ARG A 477 20.07 9.26 26.81
C ARG A 477 20.46 8.49 28.07
N GLN A 478 21.62 7.83 28.07
CA GLN A 478 22.17 7.14 29.23
C GLN A 478 22.71 8.13 30.27
N GLU A 479 23.40 9.20 29.86
CA GLU A 479 23.84 10.29 30.75
C GLU A 479 22.66 11.02 31.42
N ASN A 480 21.59 11.31 30.66
CA ASN A 480 20.38 11.92 31.23
C ASN A 480 19.60 10.99 32.18
N ILE A 481 19.75 9.66 32.06
CA ILE A 481 19.15 8.71 33.01
C ILE A 481 19.97 8.70 34.31
N VAL A 482 21.30 8.75 34.21
CA VAL A 482 22.19 8.82 35.39
C VAL A 482 22.00 10.15 36.15
N SER A 483 21.81 11.28 35.46
CA SER A 483 21.59 12.57 36.13
C SER A 483 20.19 12.77 36.75
N LEU A 484 19.27 11.82 36.56
CA LEU A 484 17.94 11.83 37.17
C LEU A 484 17.85 10.88 38.39
N GLU A 485 18.87 10.02 38.58
CA GLU A 485 18.99 9.12 39.74
C GLU A 485 19.89 9.69 40.86
N ASP A 486 20.67 10.73 40.56
CA ASP A 486 21.33 11.64 41.54
C ASP A 486 20.44 12.85 41.85
#